data_AF-A0A9D1D0X7-F1
#
_entry.id   AF-A0A9D1D0X7-F1
#
_cell.length_a   1.000
_cell.length_b   1.000
_cell.length_c   1.000
_cell.angle_alpha   90.00
_cell.angle_beta   90.00
_cell.angle_gamma   90.00
#
_symmetry.space_group_name_H-M   'P 1'
#
loop_
_entity.id
_entity.type
_entity.pdbx_description
1 polymer ?
#
loop_
_entity_poly.entity_id
_entity_poly.type
_entity_poly.pdbx_seq_one_letter_code
_entity_poly.pdbx_strand_id
1 'polypeptide(L)'
;MAKNDYTYAVARIRAREGKLLSASFLEQLVSAPDCDSCIRLLREKGWGDKDGEAPFELLSKERERLWELMEELVGDLSVFNVFLYGNDYHNLKAAIKETCMDVHLPGIYISHGTVDPEVIQTAVSKKLFSELPSTMQTPARTAYETLLTTHDGQLCDVILDRAALTAVYQAGKDSGNEFLALYGELTVAAADIKIAYRALRTGKEPDFLTQALVPCDSLDLPSLIEASGKGRKGLSEYLKTTAYGKGTDALDVSCSAFERWCDNLLIQRIRPQLHVPFGLGPLAAYILARENEIKSVRIILSGKINHLPEESLRERVRETYV
;
A
#
# COMPACT_ATOMS: atom_id res chain seq x y z
N MET A 1 24.04 -21.42 -4.78
CA MET A 1 23.65 -20.10 -4.24
C MET A 1 23.72 -20.21 -2.74
N ALA A 2 24.56 -19.41 -2.08
CA ALA A 2 24.61 -19.40 -0.62
C ALA A 2 23.19 -19.08 -0.13
N LYS A 3 22.65 -19.87 0.82
CA LYS A 3 21.47 -19.44 1.57
C LYS A 3 21.86 -18.11 2.19
N ASN A 4 21.26 -16.99 1.75
CA ASN A 4 21.46 -15.71 2.41
C ASN A 4 21.10 -15.91 3.88
N ASP A 5 22.12 -15.85 4.73
CA ASP A 5 21.95 -16.03 6.17
C ASP A 5 21.45 -14.71 6.76
N TYR A 6 20.13 -14.62 6.90
CA TYR A 6 19.47 -13.45 7.50
C TYR A 6 19.63 -13.38 9.02
N THR A 7 20.41 -14.25 9.67
CA THR A 7 20.52 -14.29 11.15
C THR A 7 20.93 -12.94 11.75
N TYR A 8 21.96 -12.29 11.19
CA TYR A 8 22.39 -10.97 11.65
C TYR A 8 21.29 -9.91 11.42
N ALA A 9 20.65 -9.93 10.26
CA ALA A 9 19.58 -9.02 9.93
C ALA A 9 18.38 -9.18 10.87
N VAL A 10 17.94 -10.42 11.13
CA VAL A 10 16.86 -10.71 12.08
C VAL A 10 17.22 -10.20 13.48
N ALA A 11 18.44 -10.47 13.98
CA ALA A 11 18.86 -9.97 15.29
C ALA A 11 18.83 -8.44 15.38
N ARG A 12 19.25 -7.74 14.31
CA ARG A 12 19.17 -6.27 14.20
C ARG A 12 17.73 -5.77 14.19
N ILE A 13 16.82 -6.47 13.51
CA ILE A 13 15.38 -6.14 13.51
C ILE A 13 14.77 -6.34 14.91
N ARG A 14 15.04 -7.46 15.58
CA ARG A 14 14.56 -7.70 16.96
C ARG A 14 14.93 -6.59 17.93
N ALA A 15 16.17 -6.10 17.86
CA ALA A 15 16.61 -4.98 18.69
C ALA A 15 15.87 -3.66 18.40
N ARG A 16 15.25 -3.52 17.22
CA ARG A 16 14.49 -2.34 16.80
C ARG A 16 12.98 -2.49 16.96
N GLU A 17 12.44 -3.70 17.08
CA GLU A 17 11.01 -3.93 17.31
C GLU A 17 10.50 -3.24 18.59
N GLY A 18 11.33 -3.16 19.63
CA GLY A 18 10.99 -2.40 20.85
C GLY A 18 10.86 -0.89 20.65
N LYS A 19 11.24 -0.34 19.49
CA LYS A 19 11.07 1.08 19.13
C LYS A 19 9.80 1.34 18.31
N LEU A 20 9.09 0.28 17.91
CA LEU A 20 7.80 0.41 17.25
C LEU A 20 6.78 1.07 18.21
N LEU A 21 5.87 1.84 17.63
CA LEU A 21 4.79 2.51 18.31
C LEU A 21 3.76 1.47 18.78
N SER A 22 3.59 1.40 20.10
CA SER A 22 2.52 0.63 20.73
C SER A 22 1.15 1.29 20.53
N ALA A 23 0.07 0.51 20.65
CA ALA A 23 -1.30 1.02 20.60
C ALA A 23 -1.57 2.17 21.61
N SER A 24 -1.01 2.10 22.81
CA SER A 24 -1.14 3.16 23.83
C SER A 24 -0.49 4.48 23.39
N PHE A 25 0.61 4.42 22.65
CA PHE A 25 1.26 5.61 22.12
C PHE A 25 0.46 6.21 20.96
N LEU A 26 -0.12 5.39 20.08
CA LEU A 26 -1.03 5.91 19.05
C LEU A 26 -2.27 6.58 19.68
N GLU A 27 -2.80 6.04 20.77
CA GLU A 27 -3.89 6.69 21.52
C GLU A 27 -3.44 8.03 22.13
N GLN A 28 -2.21 8.13 22.67
CA GLN A 28 -1.65 9.40 23.13
C GLN A 28 -1.57 10.44 22.00
N LEU A 29 -1.20 10.03 20.78
CA LEU A 29 -1.21 10.92 19.62
C LEU A 29 -2.64 11.35 19.24
N VAL A 30 -3.62 10.44 19.33
CA VAL A 30 -5.04 10.76 19.10
C VAL A 30 -5.55 11.77 20.12
N SER A 31 -5.16 11.65 21.39
CA SER A 31 -5.56 12.58 22.45
C SER A 31 -4.71 13.85 22.55
N ALA A 32 -3.68 13.99 21.72
CA ALA A 32 -2.88 15.22 21.69
C ALA A 32 -3.74 16.40 21.16
N PRO A 33 -3.59 17.62 21.71
CA PRO A 33 -4.50 18.72 21.38
C PRO A 33 -4.36 19.22 19.94
N ASP A 34 -3.16 19.13 19.36
CA ASP A 34 -2.84 19.66 18.04
C ASP A 34 -1.72 18.87 17.35
N CYS A 35 -1.47 19.21 16.08
CA CYS A 35 -0.44 18.58 15.25
C CYS A 35 0.97 18.75 15.85
N ASP A 36 1.28 19.94 16.39
CA ASP A 36 2.60 20.24 16.96
C ASP A 36 2.89 19.38 18.20
N SER A 37 1.86 19.11 19.01
CA SER A 37 1.93 18.22 20.16
C SER A 37 2.20 16.77 19.73
N CYS A 38 1.55 16.30 18.65
CA CYS A 38 1.87 15.00 18.06
C CYS A 38 3.33 14.93 17.60
N ILE A 39 3.83 15.97 16.92
CA ILE A 39 5.21 16.02 16.43
C ILE A 39 6.20 15.98 17.60
N ARG A 40 5.94 16.71 18.69
CA ARG A 40 6.79 16.65 19.90
C ARG A 40 6.83 15.24 20.50
N LEU A 41 5.69 14.57 20.65
CA LEU A 41 5.63 13.18 21.14
C LEU A 41 6.38 12.21 20.21
N LEU A 42 6.22 12.36 18.89
CA LEU A 42 6.93 11.55 17.90
C LEU A 42 8.45 11.76 17.98
N ARG A 43 8.91 12.99 18.21
CA ARG A 43 10.34 13.28 18.42
C ARG A 43 10.91 12.65 19.68
N GLU A 44 10.14 12.60 20.77
CA GLU A 44 10.54 11.85 21.98
C GLU A 44 10.72 10.35 21.69
N LYS A 45 10.02 9.81 20.68
CA LYS A 45 10.23 8.46 20.15
C LYS A 45 11.32 8.35 19.08
N GLY A 46 12.01 9.44 18.77
CA GLY A 46 13.12 9.49 17.80
C GLY A 46 12.70 9.65 16.34
N TRP A 47 11.45 10.01 16.07
CA TRP A 47 10.99 10.28 14.70
C TRP A 47 11.44 11.68 14.26
N GLY A 48 11.89 11.79 13.00
CA GLY A 48 12.39 13.05 12.44
C GLY A 48 13.85 13.37 12.77
N ASP A 49 14.37 14.49 12.25
CA ASP A 49 15.78 14.90 12.46
C ASP A 49 15.96 16.30 13.02
N LYS A 50 15.03 17.22 12.73
CA LYS A 50 15.23 18.66 12.94
C LYS A 50 13.97 19.31 13.48
N ASP A 51 14.18 20.39 14.24
CA ASP A 51 13.09 21.26 14.65
C ASP A 51 12.50 22.03 13.45
N GLY A 52 11.18 22.19 13.44
CA GLY A 52 10.46 22.92 12.39
C GLY A 52 10.23 22.21 11.05
N GLU A 53 10.58 20.92 10.90
CA GLU A 53 10.26 20.17 9.67
C GLU A 53 8.74 20.01 9.47
N ALA A 54 8.30 19.99 8.20
CA ALA A 54 6.88 19.87 7.90
C ALA A 54 6.36 18.49 8.33
N PRO A 55 5.08 18.36 8.78
CA PRO A 55 4.55 17.11 9.32
C PRO A 55 4.70 15.89 8.39
N PHE A 56 4.62 16.10 7.07
CA PHE A 56 4.75 15.03 6.08
C PHE A 56 6.21 14.78 5.62
N GLU A 57 7.12 15.72 5.83
CA GLU A 57 8.56 15.49 5.64
C GLU A 57 9.09 14.49 6.67
N LEU A 58 8.65 14.63 7.93
CA LEU A 58 8.96 13.67 9.00
C LEU A 58 8.60 12.24 8.60
N LEU A 59 7.44 12.01 8.00
CA LEU A 59 7.02 10.68 7.54
C LEU A 59 7.87 10.13 6.40
N SER A 60 8.27 11.01 5.47
CA SER A 60 9.10 10.63 4.32
C SER A 60 10.49 10.18 4.78
N LYS A 61 11.08 10.89 5.74
CA LYS A 61 12.34 10.52 6.39
C LYS A 61 12.28 9.21 7.14
N GLU A 62 11.18 8.94 7.84
CA GLU A 62 11.01 7.66 8.54
C GLU A 62 10.90 6.48 7.58
N ARG A 63 10.38 6.72 6.37
CA ARG A 63 10.40 5.75 5.27
C ARG A 63 11.80 5.60 4.66
N GLU A 64 12.52 6.69 4.44
CA GLU A 64 13.92 6.64 3.98
C GLU A 64 14.80 5.82 4.92
N ARG A 65 14.75 6.12 6.23
CA ARG A 65 15.46 5.37 7.28
C ARG A 65 15.12 3.87 7.31
N LEU A 66 13.87 3.52 6.98
CA LEU A 66 13.46 2.11 6.88
C LEU A 66 14.19 1.42 5.72
N TRP A 67 14.18 2.03 4.53
CA TRP A 67 14.78 1.43 3.35
C TRP A 67 16.32 1.44 3.39
N GLU A 68 16.94 2.49 3.93
CA GLU A 68 18.39 2.50 4.23
C GLU A 68 18.79 1.38 5.17
N LEU A 69 17.99 1.14 6.22
CA LEU A 69 18.21 0.01 7.12
C LEU A 69 18.06 -1.32 6.38
N MET A 70 17.04 -1.49 5.54
CA MET A 70 16.90 -2.73 4.78
C MET A 70 18.10 -2.95 3.87
N GLU A 71 18.58 -1.90 3.18
CA GLU A 71 19.75 -1.95 2.31
C GLU A 71 21.00 -2.36 3.09
N GLU A 72 21.25 -1.77 4.26
CA GLU A 72 22.34 -2.15 5.17
C GLU A 72 22.27 -3.63 5.55
N LEU A 73 21.07 -4.16 5.78
CA LEU A 73 20.87 -5.51 6.33
C LEU A 73 20.89 -6.63 5.29
N VAL A 74 20.39 -6.39 4.08
CA VAL A 74 20.27 -7.44 3.05
C VAL A 74 21.16 -7.22 1.83
N GLY A 75 21.64 -6.00 1.59
CA GLY A 75 22.42 -5.61 0.42
C GLY A 75 21.61 -5.57 -0.87
N ASP A 76 20.93 -6.67 -1.22
CA ASP A 76 20.04 -6.76 -2.38
C ASP A 76 18.57 -6.55 -1.94
N LEU A 77 18.06 -5.34 -2.18
CA LEU A 77 16.68 -4.98 -1.90
C LEU A 77 15.65 -5.65 -2.83
N SER A 78 16.09 -6.32 -3.90
CA SER A 78 15.16 -6.90 -4.88
C SER A 78 14.22 -7.94 -4.26
N VAL A 79 14.63 -8.57 -3.16
CA VAL A 79 13.80 -9.48 -2.35
C VAL A 79 12.56 -8.81 -1.75
N PHE A 80 12.53 -7.47 -1.69
CA PHE A 80 11.43 -6.66 -1.17
C PHE A 80 10.69 -5.86 -2.24
N ASN A 81 11.02 -6.05 -3.54
CA ASN A 81 10.40 -5.32 -4.65
C ASN A 81 8.86 -5.41 -4.65
N VAL A 82 8.30 -6.51 -4.14
CA VAL A 82 6.84 -6.69 -4.01
C VAL A 82 6.16 -5.55 -3.23
N PHE A 83 6.85 -4.92 -2.28
CA PHE A 83 6.33 -3.78 -1.51
C PHE A 83 6.47 -2.44 -2.25
N LEU A 84 7.30 -2.39 -3.29
CA LEU A 84 7.70 -1.14 -3.97
C LEU A 84 6.98 -0.91 -5.29
N TYR A 85 6.44 -1.95 -5.93
CA TYR A 85 5.75 -1.80 -7.22
C TYR A 85 4.57 -0.81 -7.18
N GLY A 86 3.89 -0.68 -6.04
CA GLY A 86 2.86 0.35 -5.87
C GLY A 86 3.39 1.77 -6.15
N ASN A 87 4.62 2.07 -5.73
CA ASN A 87 5.27 3.37 -5.97
C ASN A 87 5.61 3.55 -7.45
N ASP A 88 6.14 2.51 -8.11
CA ASP A 88 6.51 2.55 -9.53
C ASP A 88 5.29 2.85 -10.42
N TYR A 89 4.18 2.16 -10.19
CA TYR A 89 2.96 2.36 -10.99
C TYR A 89 2.24 3.67 -10.62
N HIS A 90 2.36 4.16 -9.38
CA HIS A 90 1.94 5.52 -9.02
C HIS A 90 2.74 6.57 -9.81
N ASN A 91 4.06 6.43 -9.84
CA ASN A 91 4.95 7.33 -10.59
C ASN A 91 4.67 7.28 -12.10
N LEU A 92 4.41 6.09 -12.64
CA LEU A 92 4.03 5.92 -14.04
C LEU A 92 2.72 6.63 -14.37
N LYS A 93 1.71 6.48 -13.51
CA LYS A 93 0.43 7.17 -13.63
C LYS A 93 0.60 8.68 -13.55
N ALA A 94 1.39 9.17 -12.60
CA ALA A 94 1.68 10.60 -12.48
C ALA A 94 2.34 11.14 -13.76
N ALA A 95 3.40 10.49 -14.26
CA ALA A 95 4.10 10.90 -15.47
C ALA A 95 3.20 10.93 -16.71
N ILE A 96 2.32 9.93 -16.87
CA ILE A 96 1.36 9.88 -17.98
C ILE A 96 0.37 11.04 -17.88
N LYS A 97 -0.20 11.29 -16.70
CA LYS A 97 -1.14 12.39 -16.49
C LYS A 97 -0.49 13.76 -16.70
N GLU A 98 0.70 13.99 -16.14
CA GLU A 98 1.44 15.23 -16.36
C GLU A 98 1.70 15.48 -17.85
N THR A 99 2.17 14.46 -18.57
CA THR A 99 2.51 14.56 -20.00
C THR A 99 1.27 14.77 -20.88
N CYS A 100 0.19 14.02 -20.64
CA CYS A 100 -1.02 14.09 -21.47
C CYS A 100 -1.88 15.33 -21.16
N MET A 101 -1.81 15.86 -19.94
CA MET A 101 -2.63 16.99 -19.50
C MET A 101 -1.86 18.33 -19.52
N ASP A 102 -0.55 18.30 -19.81
CA ASP A 102 0.33 19.46 -19.78
C ASP A 102 0.28 20.21 -18.43
N VAL A 103 0.34 19.43 -17.34
CA VAL A 103 0.32 19.93 -15.96
C VAL A 103 1.57 19.41 -15.25
N HIS A 104 2.21 20.27 -14.45
CA HIS A 104 3.26 19.85 -13.53
C HIS A 104 2.77 19.95 -12.07
N LEU A 105 2.92 18.86 -11.32
CA LEU A 105 2.53 18.75 -9.92
C LEU A 105 3.77 18.47 -9.06
N PRO A 106 4.37 19.52 -8.45
CA PRO A 106 5.54 19.36 -7.60
C PRO A 106 5.27 18.36 -6.47
N GLY A 107 6.21 17.44 -6.25
CA GLY A 107 6.15 16.45 -5.16
C GLY A 107 5.15 15.31 -5.37
N ILE A 108 4.65 15.08 -6.60
CA ILE A 108 3.75 13.96 -6.89
C ILE A 108 4.47 12.60 -6.94
N TYR A 109 5.76 12.60 -7.29
CA TYR A 109 6.57 11.40 -7.43
C TYR A 109 7.01 10.87 -6.06
N ILE A 110 6.97 9.56 -5.92
CA ILE A 110 7.33 8.84 -4.69
C ILE A 110 8.71 8.21 -4.88
N SER A 111 9.61 8.43 -3.92
CA SER A 111 10.93 7.77 -3.85
C SER A 111 10.83 6.30 -3.43
N HIS A 112 11.94 5.56 -3.49
CA HIS A 112 11.99 4.13 -3.14
C HIS A 112 11.01 3.28 -3.97
N GLY A 113 11.02 3.48 -5.29
CA GLY A 113 10.51 2.50 -6.24
C GLY A 113 11.59 1.48 -6.62
N THR A 114 11.24 0.53 -7.49
CA THR A 114 12.23 -0.31 -8.18
C THR A 114 12.84 0.41 -9.39
N VAL A 115 12.22 1.51 -9.83
CA VAL A 115 12.70 2.36 -10.92
C VAL A 115 12.80 3.79 -10.40
N ASP A 116 13.87 4.48 -10.80
CA ASP A 116 14.00 5.92 -10.53
C ASP A 116 12.83 6.70 -11.16
N PRO A 117 12.13 7.57 -10.41
CA PRO A 117 11.06 8.40 -10.94
C PRO A 117 11.47 9.23 -12.18
N GLU A 118 12.72 9.70 -12.25
CA GLU A 118 13.22 10.47 -13.41
C GLU A 118 13.30 9.60 -14.68
N VAL A 119 13.63 8.31 -14.54
CA VAL A 119 13.63 7.35 -15.64
C VAL A 119 12.21 7.15 -16.16
N ILE A 120 11.24 6.97 -15.24
CA ILE A 120 9.83 6.84 -15.62
C ILE A 120 9.35 8.10 -16.34
N GLN A 121 9.62 9.28 -15.78
CA GLN A 121 9.20 10.56 -16.35
C GLN A 121 9.81 10.79 -17.74
N THR A 122 11.11 10.49 -17.91
CA THR A 122 11.81 10.61 -19.19
C THR A 122 11.24 9.65 -20.22
N ALA A 123 11.01 8.39 -19.83
CA ALA A 123 10.47 7.37 -20.72
C ALA A 123 9.06 7.75 -21.21
N VAL A 124 8.19 8.24 -20.33
CA VAL A 124 6.81 8.63 -20.71
C VAL A 124 6.81 9.89 -21.56
N SER A 125 7.50 10.95 -21.15
CA SER A 125 7.51 12.24 -21.88
C SER A 125 8.07 12.10 -23.30
N LYS A 126 9.09 11.25 -23.47
CA LYS A 126 9.72 10.97 -24.79
C LYS A 126 9.09 9.79 -25.52
N LYS A 127 8.05 9.15 -24.96
CA LYS A 127 7.37 7.95 -25.49
C LYS A 127 8.32 6.76 -25.71
N LEU A 128 9.39 6.67 -24.91
CA LEU A 128 10.38 5.60 -24.91
C LEU A 128 9.95 4.46 -23.97
N PHE A 129 8.74 3.92 -24.18
CA PHE A 129 8.17 2.90 -23.28
C PHE A 129 9.00 1.61 -23.19
N SER A 130 9.87 1.32 -24.17
CA SER A 130 10.79 0.18 -24.15
C SER A 130 11.88 0.29 -23.07
N GLU A 131 12.16 1.50 -22.58
CA GLU A 131 13.14 1.75 -21.52
C GLU A 131 12.57 1.48 -20.12
N LEU A 132 11.24 1.28 -20.00
CA LEU A 132 10.61 0.87 -18.76
C LEU A 132 10.81 -0.64 -18.53
N PRO A 133 10.71 -1.12 -17.27
CA PRO A 133 10.65 -2.56 -17.00
C PRO A 133 9.54 -3.24 -17.81
N SER A 134 9.78 -4.50 -18.19
CA SER A 134 8.89 -5.27 -19.08
C SER A 134 7.41 -5.26 -18.65
N THR A 135 7.15 -5.33 -17.34
CA THR A 135 5.81 -5.32 -16.75
C THR A 135 5.09 -3.97 -16.89
N MET A 136 5.82 -2.88 -17.13
CA MET A 136 5.29 -1.52 -17.24
C MET A 136 5.12 -1.06 -18.69
N GLN A 137 5.84 -1.65 -19.66
CA GLN A 137 5.88 -1.15 -21.05
C GLN A 137 4.50 -1.10 -21.71
N THR A 138 3.78 -2.24 -21.71
CA THR A 138 2.44 -2.33 -22.32
C THR A 138 1.42 -1.48 -21.58
N PRO A 139 1.26 -1.59 -20.23
CA PRO A 139 0.34 -0.73 -19.50
C PRO A 139 0.61 0.76 -19.70
N ALA A 140 1.89 1.18 -19.72
CA ALA A 140 2.27 2.57 -19.96
C ALA A 140 1.78 3.06 -21.32
N ARG A 141 2.07 2.30 -22.39
CA ARG A 141 1.64 2.64 -23.75
C ARG A 141 0.12 2.71 -23.85
N THR A 142 -0.57 1.66 -23.39
CA THR A 142 -2.02 1.56 -23.49
C THR A 142 -2.71 2.67 -22.70
N ALA A 143 -2.25 2.96 -21.47
CA ALA A 143 -2.82 4.03 -20.65
C ALA A 143 -2.55 5.42 -21.25
N TYR A 144 -1.35 5.65 -21.78
CA TYR A 144 -1.00 6.90 -22.46
C TYR A 144 -1.87 7.15 -23.69
N GLU A 145 -1.97 6.16 -24.59
CA GLU A 145 -2.78 6.24 -25.81
C GLU A 145 -4.26 6.40 -25.48
N THR A 146 -4.75 5.67 -24.48
CA THR A 146 -6.14 5.79 -24.00
C THR A 146 -6.41 7.20 -23.51
N LEU A 147 -5.58 7.74 -22.61
CA LEU A 147 -5.80 9.08 -22.05
C LEU A 147 -5.73 10.16 -23.14
N LEU A 148 -4.81 10.04 -24.09
CA LEU A 148 -4.64 10.99 -25.18
C LEU A 148 -5.83 10.99 -26.15
N THR A 149 -6.45 9.83 -26.39
CA THR A 149 -7.50 9.67 -27.41
C THR A 149 -8.90 9.87 -26.84
N THR A 150 -9.17 9.41 -25.62
CA THR A 150 -10.50 9.44 -25.01
C THR A 150 -10.67 10.57 -24.00
N HIS A 151 -9.55 11.12 -23.49
CA HIS A 151 -9.53 12.00 -22.31
C HIS A 151 -10.15 11.36 -21.05
N ASP A 152 -10.31 10.03 -21.04
CA ASP A 152 -10.87 9.30 -19.91
C ASP A 152 -9.77 8.98 -18.90
N GLY A 153 -9.61 9.88 -17.93
CA GLY A 153 -8.68 9.70 -16.81
C GLY A 153 -9.00 8.48 -15.94
N GLN A 154 -10.27 8.06 -15.87
CA GLN A 154 -10.66 6.88 -15.08
C GLN A 154 -10.22 5.60 -15.78
N LEU A 155 -10.37 5.51 -17.10
CA LEU A 155 -9.92 4.33 -17.84
C LEU A 155 -8.39 4.20 -17.79
N CYS A 156 -7.66 5.32 -17.89
CA CYS A 156 -6.21 5.36 -17.66
C CYS A 156 -5.84 4.83 -16.26
N ASP A 157 -6.55 5.27 -15.22
CA ASP A 157 -6.33 4.78 -13.85
C ASP A 157 -6.58 3.27 -13.73
N VAL A 158 -7.67 2.75 -14.32
CA VAL A 158 -8.00 1.32 -14.29
C VAL A 158 -6.89 0.47 -14.93
N ILE A 159 -6.37 0.87 -16.09
CA ILE A 159 -5.30 0.14 -16.79
C ILE A 159 -4.06 0.03 -15.90
N LEU A 160 -3.64 1.15 -15.31
CA LEU A 160 -2.41 1.22 -14.51
C LEU A 160 -2.57 0.57 -13.13
N ASP A 161 -3.74 0.72 -12.49
CA ASP A 161 -4.02 0.09 -11.20
C ASP A 161 -4.11 -1.43 -11.32
N ARG A 162 -4.76 -1.94 -12.39
CA ARG A 162 -4.78 -3.37 -12.68
C ARG A 162 -3.36 -3.92 -12.90
N ALA A 163 -2.54 -3.19 -13.64
CA ALA A 163 -1.15 -3.57 -13.89
C ALA A 163 -0.31 -3.59 -12.59
N ALA A 164 -0.50 -2.59 -11.72
CA ALA A 164 0.16 -2.53 -10.42
C ALA A 164 -0.18 -3.74 -9.54
N LEU A 165 -1.47 -4.07 -9.42
CA LEU A 165 -1.94 -5.21 -8.64
C LEU A 165 -1.43 -6.54 -9.23
N THR A 166 -1.43 -6.66 -10.55
CA THR A 166 -0.88 -7.84 -11.25
C THR A 166 0.61 -8.01 -10.95
N ALA A 167 1.40 -6.92 -11.01
CA ALA A 167 2.83 -6.96 -10.72
C ALA A 167 3.12 -7.35 -9.26
N VAL A 168 2.37 -6.78 -8.30
CA VAL A 168 2.47 -7.15 -6.88
C VAL A 168 2.13 -8.62 -6.65
N TYR A 169 1.05 -9.12 -7.25
CA TYR A 169 0.66 -10.52 -7.12
C TYR A 169 1.72 -11.47 -7.66
N GLN A 170 2.17 -11.22 -8.89
CA GLN A 170 3.14 -12.06 -9.57
C GLN A 170 4.48 -12.07 -8.83
N ALA A 171 4.94 -10.90 -8.36
CA ALA A 171 6.16 -10.81 -7.55
C ALA A 171 6.06 -11.57 -6.22
N GLY A 172 4.90 -11.53 -5.58
CA GLY A 172 4.62 -12.35 -4.40
C GLY A 172 4.77 -13.84 -4.70
N LYS A 173 4.17 -14.33 -5.79
CA LYS A 173 4.23 -15.73 -6.22
C LYS A 173 5.64 -16.18 -6.63
N ASP A 174 6.33 -15.35 -7.41
CA ASP A 174 7.65 -15.66 -7.96
C ASP A 174 8.77 -15.58 -6.92
N SER A 175 8.52 -14.92 -5.78
CA SER A 175 9.48 -14.81 -4.69
C SER A 175 9.92 -16.16 -4.08
N GLY A 176 9.12 -17.22 -4.27
CA GLY A 176 9.32 -18.50 -3.60
C GLY A 176 9.18 -18.43 -2.07
N ASN A 177 8.65 -17.33 -1.54
CA ASN A 177 8.49 -17.07 -0.12
C ASN A 177 7.01 -16.97 0.26
N GLU A 178 6.53 -17.87 1.12
CA GLU A 178 5.12 -17.94 1.52
C GLU A 178 4.59 -16.64 2.13
N PHE A 179 5.44 -15.88 2.83
CA PHE A 179 5.05 -14.62 3.44
C PHE A 179 4.83 -13.52 2.39
N LEU A 180 5.73 -13.40 1.40
CA LEU A 180 5.58 -12.43 0.32
C LEU A 180 4.43 -12.80 -0.62
N ALA A 181 4.22 -14.10 -0.87
CA ALA A 181 3.04 -14.59 -1.58
C ALA A 181 1.74 -14.25 -0.86
N LEU A 182 1.70 -14.40 0.47
CA LEU A 182 0.56 -14.01 1.29
C LEU A 182 0.30 -12.50 1.23
N TYR A 183 1.34 -11.66 1.24
CA TYR A 183 1.19 -10.22 1.08
C TYR A 183 0.56 -9.85 -0.27
N GLY A 184 1.07 -10.45 -1.37
CA GLY A 184 0.51 -10.23 -2.71
C GLY A 184 -0.96 -10.65 -2.80
N GLU A 185 -1.28 -11.82 -2.26
CA GLU A 185 -2.65 -12.36 -2.19
C GLU A 185 -3.60 -11.41 -1.44
N LEU A 186 -3.25 -11.02 -0.21
CA LEU A 186 -4.11 -10.14 0.60
C LEU A 186 -4.25 -8.75 -0.01
N THR A 187 -3.19 -8.23 -0.66
CA THR A 187 -3.20 -6.91 -1.30
C THR A 187 -4.16 -6.89 -2.49
N VAL A 188 -4.08 -7.90 -3.37
CA VAL A 188 -4.98 -8.00 -4.54
C VAL A 188 -6.40 -8.28 -4.11
N ALA A 189 -6.63 -9.24 -3.22
CA ALA A 189 -7.98 -9.57 -2.77
C ALA A 189 -8.67 -8.36 -2.09
N ALA A 190 -7.95 -7.63 -1.23
CA ALA A 190 -8.49 -6.41 -0.62
C ALA A 190 -8.80 -5.32 -1.67
N ALA A 191 -7.96 -5.16 -2.68
CA ALA A 191 -8.18 -4.20 -3.76
C ALA A 191 -9.42 -4.58 -4.58
N ASP A 192 -9.54 -5.84 -4.98
CA ASP A 192 -10.64 -6.36 -5.79
C ASP A 192 -11.99 -6.23 -5.07
N ILE A 193 -12.06 -6.55 -3.79
CA ILE A 193 -13.27 -6.35 -2.98
C ILE A 193 -13.66 -4.87 -2.92
N LYS A 194 -12.69 -3.96 -2.77
CA LYS A 194 -12.93 -2.52 -2.77
C LYS A 194 -13.39 -2.02 -4.13
N ILE A 195 -12.81 -2.52 -5.22
CA ILE A 195 -13.19 -2.19 -6.60
C ILE A 195 -14.63 -2.65 -6.84
N ALA A 196 -14.98 -3.89 -6.49
CA ALA A 196 -16.33 -4.43 -6.59
C ALA A 196 -17.34 -3.58 -5.80
N TYR A 197 -17.05 -3.28 -4.53
CA TYR A 197 -17.93 -2.46 -3.70
C TYR A 197 -18.08 -1.03 -4.23
N ARG A 198 -17.00 -0.41 -4.73
CA ARG A 198 -17.05 0.93 -5.32
C ARG A 198 -17.87 0.92 -6.61
N ALA A 199 -17.64 -0.03 -7.50
CA ALA A 199 -18.39 -0.20 -8.74
C ALA A 199 -19.89 -0.29 -8.48
N LEU A 200 -20.29 -1.13 -7.51
CA LEU A 200 -21.66 -1.22 -7.01
C LEU A 200 -22.20 0.15 -6.59
N ARG A 201 -21.48 0.89 -5.73
CA ARG A 201 -21.92 2.20 -5.23
C ARG A 201 -22.05 3.26 -6.32
N THR A 202 -21.25 3.16 -7.37
CA THR A 202 -21.23 4.11 -8.49
C THR A 202 -22.07 3.65 -9.68
N GLY A 203 -22.78 2.53 -9.58
CA GLY A 203 -23.60 1.99 -10.67
C GLY A 203 -22.79 1.63 -11.91
N LYS A 204 -21.56 1.13 -11.76
CA LYS A 204 -20.74 0.69 -12.89
C LYS A 204 -21.20 -0.67 -13.40
N GLU A 205 -21.20 -0.81 -14.72
CA GLU A 205 -21.56 -2.05 -15.40
C GLU A 205 -20.56 -3.18 -15.11
N PRO A 206 -20.98 -4.46 -15.19
CA PRO A 206 -20.10 -5.61 -14.97
C PRO A 206 -18.81 -5.61 -15.81
N ASP A 207 -18.87 -5.08 -17.04
CA ASP A 207 -17.71 -5.03 -17.93
C ASP A 207 -16.55 -4.19 -17.37
N PHE A 208 -16.86 -3.14 -16.60
CA PHE A 208 -15.86 -2.36 -15.88
C PHE A 208 -15.09 -3.23 -14.88
N LEU A 209 -15.77 -4.13 -14.17
CA LEU A 209 -15.12 -5.03 -13.21
C LEU A 209 -14.23 -6.05 -13.90
N THR A 210 -14.65 -6.58 -15.04
CA THR A 210 -13.81 -7.48 -15.86
C THR A 210 -12.47 -6.82 -16.21
N GLN A 211 -12.50 -5.51 -16.54
CA GLN A 211 -11.30 -4.74 -16.86
C GLN A 211 -10.48 -4.36 -15.62
N ALA A 212 -11.10 -4.16 -14.46
CA ALA A 212 -10.42 -3.65 -13.26
C ALA A 212 -9.86 -4.73 -12.31
N LEU A 213 -10.53 -5.88 -12.18
CA LEU A 213 -10.19 -6.92 -11.19
C LEU A 213 -9.02 -7.80 -11.61
N VAL A 214 -8.21 -8.25 -10.64
CA VAL A 214 -7.01 -9.07 -10.88
C VAL A 214 -7.16 -10.46 -10.23
N PRO A 215 -6.99 -11.56 -10.98
CA PRO A 215 -7.12 -12.90 -10.42
C PRO A 215 -6.20 -13.12 -9.21
N CYS A 216 -6.76 -13.65 -8.13
CA CYS A 216 -6.05 -14.12 -6.94
C CYS A 216 -6.67 -15.43 -6.44
N ASP A 217 -5.96 -16.17 -5.58
CA ASP A 217 -6.37 -17.55 -5.25
C ASP A 217 -7.60 -17.60 -4.34
N SER A 218 -7.82 -16.56 -3.53
CA SER A 218 -8.87 -16.53 -2.50
C SER A 218 -10.21 -15.98 -2.96
N LEU A 219 -10.32 -15.49 -4.20
CA LEU A 219 -11.53 -14.92 -4.77
C LEU A 219 -11.85 -15.52 -6.14
N ASP A 220 -13.08 -15.98 -6.32
CA ASP A 220 -13.62 -16.29 -7.64
C ASP A 220 -14.16 -15.00 -8.27
N LEU A 221 -13.45 -14.46 -9.27
CA LEU A 221 -13.82 -13.18 -9.90
C LEU A 221 -15.22 -13.21 -10.56
N PRO A 222 -15.63 -14.26 -11.30
CA PRO A 222 -16.98 -14.33 -11.84
C PRO A 222 -18.06 -14.23 -10.75
N SER A 223 -17.91 -14.97 -9.65
CA SER A 223 -18.84 -14.91 -8.51
C SER A 223 -18.81 -13.54 -7.83
N LEU A 224 -17.64 -12.91 -7.69
CA LEU A 224 -17.52 -11.56 -7.12
C LEU A 224 -18.23 -10.52 -7.98
N ILE A 225 -18.09 -10.58 -9.32
CA ILE A 225 -18.76 -9.69 -10.28
C ILE A 225 -20.28 -9.89 -10.20
N GLU A 226 -20.75 -11.13 -10.24
CA GLU A 226 -22.17 -11.46 -10.12
C GLU A 226 -22.75 -10.98 -8.78
N ALA A 227 -22.04 -11.23 -7.69
CA ALA A 227 -22.43 -10.82 -6.34
C ALA A 227 -22.49 -9.29 -6.21
N SER A 228 -21.55 -8.57 -6.81
CA SER A 228 -21.58 -7.10 -6.89
C SER A 228 -22.82 -6.60 -7.63
N GLY A 229 -23.18 -7.23 -8.76
CA GLY A 229 -24.40 -6.91 -9.52
C GLY A 229 -25.71 -7.15 -8.75
N LYS A 230 -25.72 -8.09 -7.81
CA LYS A 230 -26.85 -8.36 -6.89
C LYS A 230 -26.97 -7.34 -5.75
N GLY A 231 -26.13 -6.31 -5.73
CA GLY A 231 -26.17 -5.28 -4.71
C GLY A 231 -25.40 -5.64 -3.44
N ARG A 232 -25.51 -4.78 -2.42
CA ARG A 232 -24.75 -4.90 -1.16
C ARG A 232 -24.97 -6.25 -0.46
N LYS A 233 -26.22 -6.77 -0.47
CA LYS A 233 -26.55 -8.06 0.13
C LYS A 233 -25.83 -9.21 -0.57
N GLY A 234 -25.88 -9.24 -1.91
CA GLY A 234 -25.19 -10.26 -2.69
C GLY A 234 -23.69 -10.26 -2.46
N LEU A 235 -23.06 -9.09 -2.47
CA LEU A 235 -21.63 -8.96 -2.16
C LEU A 235 -21.30 -9.45 -0.73
N SER A 236 -22.11 -9.10 0.27
CA SER A 236 -21.92 -9.57 1.65
C SER A 236 -22.07 -11.09 1.77
N GLU A 237 -23.08 -11.67 1.11
CA GLU A 237 -23.30 -13.12 1.08
C GLU A 237 -22.14 -13.87 0.43
N TYR A 238 -21.61 -13.38 -0.70
CA TYR A 238 -20.42 -13.93 -1.34
C TYR A 238 -19.21 -13.85 -0.41
N LEU A 239 -18.92 -12.67 0.16
CA LEU A 239 -17.74 -12.52 1.02
C LEU A 239 -17.79 -13.44 2.24
N LYS A 240 -18.97 -13.72 2.79
CA LYS A 240 -19.16 -14.68 3.89
C LYS A 240 -18.76 -16.13 3.55
N THR A 241 -18.69 -16.50 2.27
CA THR A 241 -18.20 -17.82 1.84
C THR A 241 -16.69 -17.85 1.66
N THR A 242 -16.00 -16.71 1.75
CA THR A 242 -14.56 -16.56 1.55
C THR A 242 -13.81 -16.34 2.88
N ALA A 243 -12.48 -16.26 2.82
CA ALA A 243 -11.65 -15.86 3.94
C ALA A 243 -11.94 -14.42 4.45
N TYR A 244 -12.68 -13.61 3.68
CA TYR A 244 -12.97 -12.21 3.97
C TYR A 244 -14.34 -11.97 4.60
N GLY A 245 -15.05 -13.03 5.01
CA GLY A 245 -16.39 -12.93 5.59
C GLY A 245 -16.49 -11.98 6.79
N LYS A 246 -15.47 -11.91 7.66
CA LYS A 246 -15.45 -10.97 8.79
C LYS A 246 -15.30 -9.50 8.36
N GLY A 247 -14.88 -9.25 7.13
CA GLY A 247 -14.72 -7.91 6.58
C GLY A 247 -16.05 -7.29 6.10
N THR A 248 -17.13 -8.08 5.99
CA THR A 248 -18.43 -7.55 5.54
C THR A 248 -18.97 -6.48 6.45
N ASP A 249 -18.81 -6.65 7.77
CA ASP A 249 -19.29 -5.69 8.76
C ASP A 249 -18.59 -4.34 8.62
N ALA A 250 -17.30 -4.37 8.26
CA ALA A 250 -16.52 -3.17 7.99
C ALA A 250 -16.97 -2.46 6.69
N LEU A 251 -17.29 -3.22 5.64
CA LEU A 251 -17.84 -2.67 4.39
C LEU A 251 -19.22 -2.03 4.58
N ASP A 252 -20.01 -2.56 5.51
CA ASP A 252 -21.33 -2.00 5.82
C ASP A 252 -21.22 -0.61 6.44
N VAL A 253 -20.17 -0.38 7.23
CA VAL A 253 -19.82 0.95 7.77
C VAL A 253 -19.27 1.87 6.67
N SER A 254 -18.14 1.52 6.04
CA SER A 254 -17.54 2.34 4.96
C SER A 254 -16.37 1.65 4.25
N CYS A 255 -15.99 2.15 3.07
CA CYS A 255 -14.73 1.76 2.41
C CYS A 255 -13.52 1.95 3.34
N SER A 256 -13.45 3.07 4.05
CA SER A 256 -12.33 3.37 4.96
C SER A 256 -12.26 2.40 6.14
N ALA A 257 -13.42 1.96 6.65
CA ALA A 257 -13.50 0.95 7.70
C ALA A 257 -13.02 -0.41 7.18
N PHE A 258 -13.40 -0.80 5.96
CA PHE A 258 -12.88 -2.01 5.32
C PHE A 258 -11.38 -1.95 5.06
N GLU A 259 -10.86 -0.80 4.61
CA GLU A 259 -9.41 -0.60 4.44
C GLU A 259 -8.65 -0.79 5.76
N ARG A 260 -9.19 -0.24 6.85
CA ARG A 260 -8.63 -0.48 8.19
C ARG A 260 -8.70 -1.96 8.56
N TRP A 261 -9.82 -2.64 8.26
CA TRP A 261 -9.95 -4.07 8.52
C TRP A 261 -8.93 -4.91 7.74
N CYS A 262 -8.68 -4.61 6.46
CA CYS A 262 -7.65 -5.25 5.66
C CYS A 262 -6.24 -4.98 6.21
N ASP A 263 -5.93 -3.73 6.55
CA ASP A 263 -4.65 -3.35 7.17
C ASP A 263 -4.44 -4.16 8.48
N ASN A 264 -5.47 -4.25 9.33
CA ASN A 264 -5.43 -5.01 10.58
C ASN A 264 -5.30 -6.52 10.33
N LEU A 265 -6.00 -7.07 9.34
CA LEU A 265 -5.86 -8.47 8.95
C LEU A 265 -4.42 -8.77 8.54
N LEU A 266 -3.79 -7.89 7.74
CA LEU A 266 -2.39 -8.04 7.39
C LEU A 266 -1.51 -8.03 8.64
N ILE A 267 -1.67 -7.05 9.54
CA ILE A 267 -0.93 -7.00 10.82
C ILE A 267 -1.08 -8.31 11.62
N GLN A 268 -2.30 -8.81 11.78
CA GLN A 268 -2.59 -10.06 12.48
C GLN A 268 -1.90 -11.26 11.82
N ARG A 269 -1.83 -11.30 10.48
CA ARG A 269 -1.17 -12.37 9.72
C ARG A 269 0.35 -12.31 9.80
N ILE A 270 0.93 -11.13 9.97
CA ILE A 270 2.38 -10.97 10.08
C ILE A 270 2.90 -11.07 11.52
N ARG A 271 2.06 -10.84 12.54
CA ARG A 271 2.44 -10.92 13.98
C ARG A 271 3.21 -12.19 14.38
N PRO A 272 2.87 -13.40 13.88
CA PRO A 272 3.65 -14.61 14.20
C PRO A 272 5.14 -14.50 13.85
N GLN A 273 5.52 -13.62 12.92
CA GLN A 273 6.91 -13.37 12.59
C GLN A 273 7.71 -12.77 13.75
N LEU A 274 7.09 -12.28 14.84
CA LEU A 274 7.78 -11.88 16.07
C LEU A 274 8.56 -13.04 16.73
N HIS A 275 8.15 -14.28 16.48
CA HIS A 275 8.72 -15.48 17.10
C HIS A 275 9.57 -16.31 16.14
N VAL A 276 9.65 -15.94 14.87
CA VAL A 276 10.42 -16.67 13.86
C VAL A 276 11.90 -16.26 13.97
N PRO A 277 12.83 -17.19 14.27
CA PRO A 277 14.21 -16.81 14.57
C PRO A 277 15.08 -16.52 13.33
N PHE A 278 14.68 -16.98 12.14
CA PHE A 278 15.51 -16.92 10.93
C PHE A 278 14.69 -16.66 9.66
N GLY A 279 15.37 -16.22 8.61
CA GLY A 279 14.78 -16.05 7.28
C GLY A 279 14.29 -14.63 6.99
N LEU A 280 13.67 -14.46 5.82
CA LEU A 280 13.22 -13.17 5.31
C LEU A 280 11.97 -12.63 6.01
N GLY A 281 11.13 -13.52 6.55
CA GLY A 281 9.82 -13.20 7.12
C GLY A 281 9.85 -12.12 8.20
N PRO A 282 10.75 -12.17 9.21
CA PRO A 282 10.87 -11.10 10.21
C PRO A 282 11.20 -9.73 9.63
N LEU A 283 12.07 -9.66 8.61
CA LEU A 283 12.43 -8.40 7.96
C LEU A 283 11.22 -7.84 7.20
N ALA A 284 10.55 -8.68 6.43
CA ALA A 284 9.37 -8.32 5.67
C ALA A 284 8.21 -7.87 6.58
N ALA A 285 8.01 -8.54 7.72
CA ALA A 285 7.03 -8.13 8.73
C ALA A 285 7.38 -6.78 9.35
N TYR A 286 8.66 -6.52 9.62
CA TYR A 286 9.10 -5.22 10.14
C TYR A 286 8.86 -4.08 9.15
N ILE A 287 9.12 -4.30 7.85
CA ILE A 287 8.79 -3.33 6.79
C ILE A 287 7.29 -2.99 6.83
N LEU A 288 6.43 -4.01 6.82
CA LEU A 288 4.99 -3.82 6.83
C LEU A 288 4.49 -3.16 8.13
N ALA A 289 5.09 -3.50 9.28
CA ALA A 289 4.79 -2.86 10.56
C ALA A 289 5.13 -1.36 10.52
N ARG A 290 6.32 -1.00 10.04
CA ARG A 290 6.77 0.40 9.92
C ARG A 290 5.92 1.20 8.94
N GLU A 291 5.58 0.64 7.80
CA GLU A 291 4.66 1.28 6.84
C GLU A 291 3.27 1.52 7.45
N ASN A 292 2.76 0.57 8.24
CA ASN A 292 1.48 0.73 8.95
C ASN A 292 1.54 1.82 10.05
N GLU A 293 2.67 1.96 10.75
CA GLU A 293 2.89 3.07 11.69
C GLU A 293 2.91 4.41 10.99
N ILE A 294 3.69 4.54 9.91
CA ILE A 294 3.77 5.77 9.11
C ILE A 294 2.37 6.14 8.59
N LYS A 295 1.59 5.16 8.11
CA LYS A 295 0.21 5.37 7.68
C LYS A 295 -0.69 5.83 8.82
N SER A 296 -0.59 5.21 10.00
CA SER A 296 -1.39 5.56 11.17
C SER A 296 -1.06 6.97 11.67
N VAL A 297 0.23 7.31 11.76
CA VAL A 297 0.69 8.65 12.12
C VAL A 297 0.22 9.68 11.09
N ARG A 298 0.32 9.37 9.79
CA ARG A 298 -0.20 10.25 8.72
C ARG A 298 -1.68 10.57 8.91
N ILE A 299 -2.49 9.57 9.22
CA ILE A 299 -3.92 9.72 9.45
C ILE A 299 -4.18 10.63 10.65
N ILE A 300 -3.44 10.43 11.75
CA ILE A 300 -3.58 11.23 12.97
C ILE A 300 -3.17 12.68 12.69
N LEU A 301 -1.97 12.92 12.13
CA LEU A 301 -1.48 14.26 11.81
C LEU A 301 -2.43 14.98 10.84
N SER A 302 -2.87 14.32 9.78
CA SER A 302 -3.83 14.89 8.84
C SER A 302 -5.15 15.23 9.53
N GLY A 303 -5.68 14.36 10.37
CA GLY A 303 -6.90 14.66 11.11
C GLY A 303 -6.73 15.79 12.12
N LYS A 304 -5.55 15.93 12.76
CA LYS A 304 -5.26 17.07 13.65
C LYS A 304 -5.16 18.38 12.89
N ILE A 305 -4.50 18.40 11.73
CA ILE A 305 -4.45 19.57 10.84
C ILE A 305 -5.85 19.98 10.38
N ASN A 306 -6.73 19.01 10.13
CA ASN A 306 -8.11 19.24 9.70
C ASN A 306 -9.11 19.33 10.88
N HIS A 307 -8.63 19.43 12.12
CA HIS A 307 -9.47 19.54 13.33
C HIS A 307 -10.56 18.47 13.46
N LEU A 308 -10.27 17.23 13.05
CA LEU A 308 -11.20 16.11 13.19
C LEU A 308 -11.41 15.73 14.67
N PRO A 309 -12.63 15.34 15.07
CA PRO A 309 -12.90 14.82 16.40
C PRO A 309 -12.04 13.59 16.72
N GLU A 310 -11.66 13.42 17.99
CA GLU A 310 -10.84 12.29 18.42
C GLU A 310 -11.49 10.93 18.14
N GLU A 311 -12.80 10.82 18.32
CA GLU A 311 -13.54 9.59 18.02
C GLU A 311 -13.40 9.20 16.54
N SER A 312 -13.48 10.19 15.64
CA SER A 312 -13.31 9.99 14.20
C SER A 312 -11.88 9.62 13.81
N LEU A 313 -10.87 10.10 14.55
CA LEU A 313 -9.49 9.67 14.42
C LEU A 313 -9.30 8.23 14.91
N ARG A 314 -9.83 7.90 16.10
CA ARG A 314 -9.72 6.58 16.73
C ARG A 314 -10.32 5.48 15.86
N GLU A 315 -11.43 5.76 15.19
CA GLU A 315 -12.03 4.86 14.18
C GLU A 315 -11.15 4.61 12.95
N ARG A 316 -10.08 5.38 12.76
CA ARG A 316 -9.16 5.27 11.62
C ARG A 316 -7.76 4.82 12.04
N VAL A 317 -7.47 4.67 13.33
CA VAL A 317 -6.17 4.13 13.76
C VAL A 317 -6.14 2.62 13.54
N ARG A 318 -5.02 2.11 13.02
CA ARG A 318 -4.80 0.67 12.75
C ARG A 318 -4.26 -0.04 13.99
N GLU A 319 -4.40 -1.36 14.01
CA GLU A 319 -3.69 -2.20 14.97
C GLU A 319 -2.17 -2.07 14.82
N THR A 320 -1.46 -2.13 15.94
CA THR A 320 0.01 -2.11 15.97
C THR A 320 0.57 -3.52 15.87
N TYR A 321 1.80 -3.64 15.37
CA TYR A 321 2.49 -4.92 15.25
C TYR A 321 2.88 -5.49 16.62
N VAL A 322 3.38 -4.62 17.50
CA VAL A 322 3.76 -4.89 18.90
C VAL A 322 2.73 -4.36 19.88
#